data_AF-A0A6G1K3K6-F1
#
_entry.id   AF-A0A6G1K3K6-F1
#
_cell.length_a   1.000
_cell.length_b   1.000
_cell.length_c   1.000
_cell.angle_alpha   90.00
_cell.angle_beta   90.00
_cell.angle_gamma   90.00
#
_symmetry.space_group_name_H-M   'P 1'
#
loop_
_entity.id
_entity.type
_entity.pdbx_description
1 polymer ?
#
loop_
_entity_poly.entity_id
_entity_poly.type
_entity_poly.pdbx_seq_one_letter_code
_entity_poly.pdbx_strand_id
1 'polypeptide(L)'
;MELDKGKLPSPKEYDALVNGPADMWIFSGGDYKFDLRGKLDVEFEGVPLKNVNLVNDVNGQHDITQQMAFIYIEEFFKCGTDFAFFIKGVRNLMEFNNVFSKKAYTGPCFATPVIAFDLEELIDSSCIKANVLGLVSRDETKGIRWRYYYESAVAAYAQLEIDPAKFDRLLEARRAEDEAKRAREAEQVRASPAMEVIASDATQESESAAESEAATEDMASMPSEYEMQDVDDDDKMDEGEGDGDLGSGMEMLDIYASDSDAGEVLDIYASDSDVDEML
;
A
#
# COMPACT_ATOMS: atom_id res chain seq x y z
N MET A 1 1.52 -1.01 -17.49
CA MET A 1 1.26 -0.16 -16.31
C MET A 1 1.50 1.31 -16.69
N GLU A 2 0.81 2.30 -16.11
CA GLU A 2 1.05 3.72 -16.46
C GLU A 2 2.48 4.18 -16.15
N LEU A 3 3.12 3.53 -15.16
CA LEU A 3 4.53 3.68 -14.82
C LEU A 3 5.47 3.45 -16.02
N ASP A 4 5.10 2.57 -16.94
CA ASP A 4 5.89 2.26 -18.14
C ASP A 4 6.00 3.44 -19.10
N LYS A 5 5.09 4.42 -18.96
CA LYS A 5 5.04 5.64 -19.77
C LYS A 5 5.68 6.83 -19.05
N GLY A 6 6.35 6.60 -17.92
CA GLY A 6 6.89 7.66 -17.07
C GLY A 6 5.80 8.51 -16.42
N LYS A 7 4.58 7.96 -16.27
CA LYS A 7 3.47 8.63 -15.61
C LYS A 7 3.14 7.92 -14.31
N LEU A 8 3.00 8.72 -13.27
CA LEU A 8 2.54 8.27 -11.97
C LEU A 8 1.08 7.81 -12.06
N PRO A 9 0.74 6.57 -11.62
CA PRO A 9 -0.64 6.13 -11.56
C PRO A 9 -1.46 7.05 -10.65
N SER A 10 -2.64 7.43 -11.11
CA SER A 10 -3.51 8.29 -10.31
C SER A 10 -4.23 7.46 -9.22
N PRO A 11 -4.23 7.90 -7.96
CA PRO A 11 -5.07 7.31 -6.92
C PRO A 11 -6.55 7.35 -7.31
N LYS A 12 -7.34 6.38 -6.84
CA LYS A 12 -8.80 6.46 -6.86
C LYS A 12 -9.25 7.57 -5.91
N GLU A 13 -10.40 8.18 -6.20
CA GLU A 13 -11.03 9.13 -5.28
C GLU A 13 -11.54 8.40 -4.03
N TYR A 14 -11.63 9.12 -2.91
CA TYR A 14 -12.04 8.55 -1.62
C TYR A 14 -13.36 7.77 -1.72
N ASP A 15 -14.39 8.39 -2.29
CA ASP A 15 -15.73 7.81 -2.39
C ASP A 15 -15.74 6.55 -3.27
N ALA A 16 -14.92 6.49 -4.31
CA ALA A 16 -14.78 5.33 -5.17
C ALA A 16 -14.08 4.17 -4.46
N LEU A 17 -13.12 4.47 -3.58
CA LEU A 17 -12.37 3.47 -2.84
C LEU A 17 -13.18 2.92 -1.65
N VAL A 18 -13.78 3.80 -0.83
CA VAL A 18 -14.53 3.40 0.38
C VAL A 18 -15.80 2.62 0.07
N ASN A 19 -16.48 2.95 -1.05
CA ASN A 19 -17.66 2.21 -1.50
C ASN A 19 -17.31 1.01 -2.40
N GLY A 20 -16.01 0.80 -2.67
CA GLY A 20 -15.51 -0.27 -3.53
C GLY A 20 -15.25 -1.58 -2.77
N PRO A 21 -14.65 -2.57 -3.46
CA PRO A 21 -14.20 -3.82 -2.85
C PRO A 21 -12.91 -3.66 -2.04
N ALA A 22 -12.22 -2.51 -2.15
CA ALA A 22 -10.92 -2.28 -1.55
C ALA A 22 -10.94 -2.35 -0.03
N ASP A 23 -10.06 -3.19 0.52
CA ASP A 23 -9.78 -3.24 1.96
C ASP A 23 -8.55 -2.41 2.33
N MET A 24 -8.49 -2.00 3.60
CA MET A 24 -7.37 -1.26 4.16
C MET A 24 -6.96 -1.92 5.46
N TRP A 25 -5.68 -2.25 5.51
CA TRP A 25 -5.08 -2.98 6.60
C TRP A 25 -4.09 -2.07 7.30
N ILE A 26 -4.12 -2.11 8.62
CA ILE A 26 -3.14 -1.46 9.46
C ILE A 26 -2.39 -2.47 10.30
N PHE A 27 -1.08 -2.32 10.29
CA PHE A 27 -0.16 -2.99 11.18
C PHE A 27 0.51 -1.96 12.09
N SER A 28 0.59 -2.24 13.39
CA SER A 28 1.42 -1.50 14.33
C SER A 28 2.25 -2.49 15.12
N GLY A 29 3.57 -2.30 15.13
CA GLY A 29 4.48 -3.24 15.77
C GLY A 29 5.94 -2.96 15.46
N GLY A 30 6.78 -3.99 15.63
CA GLY A 30 8.22 -3.90 15.35
C GLY A 30 8.68 -4.84 14.24
N ASP A 31 9.52 -4.34 13.35
CA ASP A 31 10.17 -5.10 12.27
C ASP A 31 11.65 -5.33 12.58
N TYR A 32 11.94 -6.17 13.57
CA TYR A 32 13.29 -6.27 14.15
C TYR A 32 14.35 -6.85 13.21
N LYS A 33 13.96 -7.62 12.19
CA LYS A 33 14.87 -8.19 11.19
C LYS A 33 14.82 -7.50 9.83
N PHE A 34 14.06 -6.41 9.72
CA PHE A 34 13.92 -5.67 8.46
C PHE A 34 13.27 -6.50 7.34
N ASP A 35 12.48 -7.53 7.68
CA ASP A 35 11.90 -8.45 6.69
C ASP A 35 10.79 -7.75 5.89
N LEU A 36 9.88 -7.05 6.58
CA LEU A 36 8.82 -6.27 5.93
C LEU A 36 9.43 -5.15 5.09
N ARG A 37 10.39 -4.41 5.67
CA ARG A 37 11.09 -3.33 4.97
C ARG A 37 11.84 -3.85 3.75
N GLY A 38 12.51 -4.99 3.85
CA GLY A 38 13.21 -5.61 2.73
C GLY A 38 12.27 -5.99 1.58
N LYS A 39 11.09 -6.56 1.88
CA LYS A 39 10.08 -6.85 0.85
C LYS A 39 9.56 -5.58 0.19
N LEU A 40 9.28 -4.55 0.97
CA LEU A 40 8.86 -3.24 0.44
C LEU A 40 9.96 -2.53 -0.34
N ASP A 41 11.23 -2.71 0.03
CA ASP A 41 12.37 -2.18 -0.73
C ASP A 41 12.47 -2.88 -2.09
N VAL A 42 12.19 -4.18 -2.18
CA VAL A 42 12.12 -4.90 -3.47
C VAL A 42 11.01 -4.35 -4.37
N GLU A 43 9.81 -4.10 -3.82
CA GLU A 43 8.72 -3.42 -4.55
C GLU A 43 9.19 -2.05 -5.04
N PHE A 44 9.83 -1.31 -4.13
CA PHE A 44 10.28 0.03 -4.41
C PHE A 44 11.36 0.05 -5.49
N GLU A 45 12.30 -0.90 -5.50
CA GLU A 45 13.34 -1.04 -6.52
C GLU A 45 12.76 -1.23 -7.93
N GLY A 46 11.60 -1.89 -8.04
CA GLY A 46 10.86 -2.10 -9.28
C GLY A 46 10.14 -0.86 -9.83
N VAL A 47 10.00 0.21 -9.04
CA VAL A 47 9.31 1.44 -9.45
C VAL A 47 10.27 2.62 -9.64
N PRO A 48 10.03 3.51 -10.64
CA PRO A 48 10.92 4.64 -10.94
C PRO A 48 10.73 5.83 -9.98
N LEU A 49 10.58 5.56 -8.68
CA LEU A 49 10.26 6.55 -7.65
C LEU A 49 11.41 6.70 -6.65
N LYS A 50 11.46 7.88 -6.00
CA LYS A 50 12.32 8.17 -4.84
C LYS A 50 11.48 8.75 -3.68
N ASN A 51 11.76 8.29 -2.46
CA ASN A 51 11.15 8.76 -1.21
C ASN A 51 11.94 9.95 -0.66
N VAL A 52 11.63 11.17 -1.12
CA VAL A 52 12.46 12.37 -0.84
C VAL A 52 12.48 12.72 0.65
N ASN A 53 11.33 12.61 1.32
CA ASN A 53 11.21 13.01 2.72
C ASN A 53 11.86 12.04 3.70
N LEU A 54 12.03 10.77 3.31
CA LEU A 54 12.66 9.76 4.15
C LEU A 54 14.15 10.05 4.38
N VAL A 55 14.83 10.66 3.40
CA VAL A 55 16.25 11.06 3.52
C VAL A 55 16.45 12.08 4.64
N ASN A 56 15.43 12.91 4.89
CA ASN A 56 15.46 13.97 5.90
C ASN A 56 14.90 13.52 7.27
N ASP A 57 14.54 12.24 7.43
CA ASP A 57 13.95 11.72 8.66
C ASP A 57 14.98 11.46 9.76
N VAL A 58 15.42 12.53 10.42
CA VAL A 58 16.37 12.46 11.54
C VAL A 58 15.81 11.59 12.68
N ASN A 59 14.50 11.68 12.95
CA ASN A 59 13.88 10.92 14.03
C ASN A 59 13.86 9.41 13.75
N GLY A 60 13.44 9.01 12.55
CA GLY A 60 13.41 7.62 12.14
C GLY A 60 14.80 7.01 11.97
N GLN A 61 15.81 7.79 11.59
CA GLN A 61 17.20 7.32 11.49
C GLN A 61 17.81 6.99 12.86
N HIS A 62 17.49 7.75 13.90
CA HIS A 62 17.98 7.52 15.26
C HIS A 62 17.12 6.56 16.09
N ASP A 63 15.96 6.15 15.57
CA ASP A 63 15.09 5.21 16.27
C ASP A 63 15.67 3.79 16.27
N ILE A 64 16.04 3.33 17.47
CA ILE A 64 16.51 1.96 17.75
C ILE A 64 15.36 0.99 18.00
N THR A 65 14.16 1.49 18.31
CA THR A 65 13.02 0.64 18.74
C THR A 65 12.48 -0.24 17.62
N GLN A 66 12.74 0.14 16.35
CA GLN A 66 12.19 -0.48 15.15
C GLN A 66 10.66 -0.50 15.14
N GLN A 67 10.02 0.34 15.97
CA GLN A 67 8.57 0.48 15.98
C GLN A 67 8.12 1.18 14.71
N MET A 68 7.04 0.66 14.13
CA MET A 68 6.47 1.19 12.91
C MET A 68 4.95 1.01 12.87
N ALA A 69 4.32 1.86 12.08
CA ALA A 69 2.95 1.69 11.61
C ALA A 69 3.02 1.50 10.10
N PHE A 70 2.43 0.41 9.61
CA PHE A 70 2.33 0.08 8.20
C PHE A 70 0.86 0.10 7.81
N ILE A 71 0.56 0.75 6.69
CA ILE A 71 -0.77 0.86 6.13
C ILE A 71 -0.70 0.29 4.73
N TYR A 72 -1.61 -0.64 4.45
CA TYR A 72 -1.79 -1.26 3.13
C TYR A 72 -3.19 -0.97 2.64
N ILE A 73 -3.31 -0.52 1.40
CA ILE A 73 -4.58 -0.17 0.78
C ILE A 73 -4.69 -0.92 -0.55
N GLU A 74 -5.67 -1.81 -0.62
CA GLU A 74 -5.98 -2.57 -1.82
C GLU A 74 -6.59 -1.68 -2.89
N GLU A 75 -6.26 -1.96 -4.15
CA GLU A 75 -6.69 -1.25 -5.34
C GLU A 75 -6.67 0.29 -5.21
N PHE A 76 -5.67 0.84 -4.52
CA PHE A 76 -5.55 2.27 -4.26
C PHE A 76 -5.50 3.10 -5.54
N PHE A 77 -4.84 2.57 -6.58
CA PHE A 77 -4.71 3.24 -7.87
C PHE A 77 -5.85 2.88 -8.83
N LYS A 78 -6.14 3.78 -9.79
CA LYS A 78 -7.15 3.54 -10.84
C LYS A 78 -6.84 2.32 -11.73
N CYS A 79 -5.58 1.90 -11.78
CA CYS A 79 -5.15 0.70 -12.50
C CYS A 79 -5.30 -0.60 -11.68
N GLY A 80 -5.89 -0.55 -10.47
CA GLY A 80 -6.06 -1.71 -9.60
C GLY A 80 -4.79 -2.12 -8.83
N THR A 81 -3.75 -1.28 -8.87
CA THR A 81 -2.51 -1.53 -8.12
C THR A 81 -2.69 -1.11 -6.67
N ASP A 82 -2.11 -1.89 -5.77
CA ASP A 82 -2.16 -1.66 -4.34
C ASP A 82 -1.13 -0.62 -3.91
N PHE A 83 -1.28 -0.09 -2.70
CA PHE A 83 -0.38 0.91 -2.16
C PHE A 83 -0.07 0.64 -0.70
N ALA A 84 1.21 0.78 -0.36
CA ALA A 84 1.68 0.65 0.99
C ALA A 84 2.50 1.86 1.40
N PHE A 85 2.36 2.26 2.67
CA PHE A 85 3.29 3.18 3.29
C PHE A 85 3.54 2.78 4.75
N PHE A 86 4.71 3.14 5.26
CA PHE A 86 5.00 2.98 6.68
C PHE A 86 5.69 4.19 7.28
N ILE A 87 5.45 4.37 8.57
CA ILE A 87 6.05 5.41 9.41
C ILE A 87 6.94 4.71 10.43
N LYS A 88 8.19 5.13 10.51
CA LYS A 88 9.18 4.56 11.42
C LYS A 88 9.41 5.48 12.62
N GLY A 89 9.51 4.89 13.79
CA GLY A 89 10.01 5.51 15.01
C GLY A 89 8.94 6.14 15.89
N VAL A 90 9.10 5.97 17.20
CA VAL A 90 8.09 6.32 18.21
C VAL A 90 7.63 7.77 18.07
N ARG A 91 8.55 8.71 17.82
CA ARG A 91 8.20 10.13 17.67
C ARG A 91 7.29 10.39 16.46
N ASN A 92 7.63 9.84 15.30
CA ASN A 92 6.82 9.98 14.09
C ASN A 92 5.47 9.26 14.27
N LEU A 93 5.44 8.13 14.97
CA LEU A 93 4.22 7.41 15.32
C LEU A 93 3.31 8.18 16.28
N MET A 94 3.88 8.92 17.24
CA MET A 94 3.09 9.80 18.10
C MET A 94 2.42 10.92 17.30
N GLU A 95 3.12 11.50 16.31
CA GLU A 95 2.54 12.51 15.42
C GLU A 95 1.43 11.93 14.53
N PHE A 96 1.60 10.69 14.07
CA PHE A 96 0.60 9.97 13.29
C PHE A 96 -0.64 9.58 14.11
N ASN A 97 -0.46 8.99 15.28
CA ASN A 97 -1.57 8.43 16.07
C ASN A 97 -2.38 9.48 16.83
N ASN A 98 -1.81 10.65 17.12
CA ASN A 98 -2.46 11.60 18.02
C ASN A 98 -3.73 12.25 17.44
N VAL A 99 -4.06 12.07 16.15
CA VAL A 99 -5.08 12.94 15.57
C VAL A 99 -5.86 12.47 14.33
N PHE A 100 -6.75 11.50 14.52
CA PHE A 100 -7.74 11.13 13.49
C PHE A 100 -8.70 12.28 13.12
N SER A 101 -8.84 13.30 13.96
CA SER A 101 -9.69 14.49 13.70
C SER A 101 -8.96 15.67 13.05
N LYS A 102 -7.66 15.56 12.74
CA LYS A 102 -6.88 16.61 12.06
C LYS A 102 -6.59 16.24 10.61
N LYS A 103 -5.91 17.16 9.93
CA LYS A 103 -5.30 17.01 8.62
C LYS A 103 -4.49 15.70 8.52
N ALA A 104 -4.50 15.12 7.33
CA ALA A 104 -3.66 14.00 6.92
C ALA A 104 -2.20 14.13 7.38
N TYR A 105 -1.58 13.00 7.69
CA TYR A 105 -0.16 12.95 8.03
C TYR A 105 0.68 13.33 6.82
N THR A 106 1.58 14.29 6.99
CA THR A 106 2.50 14.76 5.95
C THR A 106 3.96 14.66 6.37
N GLY A 107 4.26 13.97 7.48
CA GLY A 107 5.61 13.78 7.98
C GLY A 107 6.39 12.74 7.17
N PRO A 108 7.63 12.42 7.58
CA PRO A 108 8.44 11.45 6.88
C PRO A 108 7.84 10.04 6.94
N CYS A 109 7.68 9.43 5.77
CA CYS A 109 7.26 8.05 5.62
C CYS A 109 7.95 7.43 4.41
N PHE A 110 8.03 6.10 4.41
CA PHE A 110 8.30 5.34 3.20
C PHE A 110 6.98 5.02 2.53
N ALA A 111 6.90 5.18 1.22
CA ALA A 111 5.74 4.82 0.43
C ALA A 111 6.14 4.12 -0.88
N THR A 112 5.34 3.14 -1.30
CA THR A 112 5.52 2.42 -2.56
C THR A 112 4.19 1.86 -3.09
N PRO A 113 3.95 1.88 -4.40
CA PRO A 113 3.03 0.93 -5.02
C PRO A 113 3.48 -0.50 -4.75
N VAL A 114 2.54 -1.43 -4.60
CA VAL A 114 2.81 -2.85 -4.37
C VAL A 114 2.33 -3.65 -5.59
N ILE A 115 3.22 -4.44 -6.19
CA ILE A 115 3.02 -5.12 -7.47
C ILE A 115 3.41 -6.60 -7.40
N ALA A 116 4.50 -6.93 -6.68
CA ALA A 116 5.09 -8.26 -6.65
C ALA A 116 4.56 -9.14 -5.50
N PHE A 117 4.25 -8.54 -4.35
CA PHE A 117 3.79 -9.23 -3.15
C PHE A 117 2.33 -8.90 -2.86
N ASP A 118 1.59 -9.86 -2.32
CA ASP A 118 0.30 -9.60 -1.68
C ASP A 118 0.48 -9.26 -0.19
N LEU A 119 -0.63 -8.87 0.47
CA LEU A 119 -0.60 -8.54 1.90
C LEU A 119 -0.09 -9.72 2.74
N GLU A 120 -0.55 -10.94 2.44
CA GLU A 120 -0.18 -12.15 3.20
C GLU A 120 1.33 -12.38 3.12
N GLU A 121 1.90 -12.29 1.93
CA GLU A 121 3.34 -12.38 1.70
C GLU A 121 4.10 -11.25 2.38
N LEU A 122 3.58 -10.03 2.46
CA LEU A 122 4.24 -8.92 3.17
C LEU A 122 4.31 -9.20 4.68
N ILE A 123 3.23 -9.66 5.28
CA ILE A 123 3.11 -9.86 6.74
C ILE A 123 3.55 -11.24 7.22
N ASP A 124 3.64 -12.24 6.33
CA ASP A 124 4.16 -13.59 6.64
C ASP A 124 5.69 -13.53 6.76
N SER A 125 6.13 -12.91 7.85
CA SER A 125 7.50 -12.99 8.33
C SER A 125 7.47 -13.38 9.80
N SER A 126 8.21 -14.43 10.11
CA SER A 126 8.47 -14.91 11.47
C SER A 126 9.08 -13.86 12.42
N CYS A 127 9.50 -12.71 11.89
CA CYS A 127 10.24 -11.68 12.61
C CYS A 127 9.43 -10.41 12.85
N ILE A 128 8.21 -10.35 12.33
CA ILE A 128 7.28 -9.25 12.57
C ILE A 128 6.61 -9.49 13.93
N LYS A 129 6.90 -8.63 14.91
CA LYS A 129 6.14 -8.61 16.17
C LYS A 129 4.96 -7.67 15.99
N ALA A 130 3.82 -8.21 15.61
CA ALA A 130 2.57 -7.47 15.54
C ALA A 130 2.03 -7.20 16.95
N ASN A 131 1.89 -5.93 17.31
CA ASN A 131 1.02 -5.54 18.42
C ASN A 131 -0.43 -5.50 17.94
N VAL A 132 -0.63 -5.05 16.70
CA VAL A 132 -1.94 -4.99 16.03
C VAL A 132 -1.72 -5.30 14.55
N LEU A 133 -2.48 -6.25 14.02
CA LEU A 133 -2.79 -6.36 12.59
C LEU A 133 -4.32 -6.37 12.50
N GLY A 134 -4.89 -5.43 11.76
CA GLY A 134 -6.34 -5.33 11.67
C GLY A 134 -6.79 -4.72 10.36
N LEU A 135 -7.89 -5.27 9.84
CA LEU A 135 -8.72 -4.60 8.86
C LEU A 135 -9.32 -3.36 9.52
N VAL A 136 -9.11 -2.19 8.94
CA VAL A 136 -9.73 -0.95 9.41
C VAL A 136 -11.23 -1.06 9.08
N SER A 137 -12.13 -0.73 9.99
CA SER A 137 -13.56 -0.75 9.64
C SER A 137 -13.95 0.56 8.97
N ARG A 138 -14.76 0.48 7.90
CA ARG A 138 -15.31 1.66 7.21
C ARG A 138 -16.24 2.48 8.11
N ASP A 139 -16.87 1.82 9.07
CA ASP A 139 -17.77 2.46 10.04
C ASP A 139 -17.03 2.93 11.31
N GLU A 140 -15.76 2.56 11.46
CA GLU A 140 -14.99 2.90 12.65
C GLU A 140 -14.90 4.42 12.81
N THR A 141 -15.30 4.93 13.97
CA THR A 141 -15.33 6.38 14.22
C THR A 141 -16.08 7.16 13.13
N LYS A 142 -17.20 6.61 12.62
CA LYS A 142 -17.99 7.22 11.53
C LYS A 142 -17.18 7.42 10.24
N GLY A 143 -16.24 6.52 9.95
CA GLY A 143 -15.37 6.57 8.77
C GLY A 143 -14.21 7.58 8.85
N ILE A 144 -14.08 8.31 9.95
CA ILE A 144 -13.02 9.32 10.15
C ILE A 144 -11.64 8.67 10.07
N ARG A 145 -11.45 7.52 10.72
CA ARG A 145 -10.17 6.80 10.72
C ARG A 145 -9.78 6.32 9.31
N TRP A 146 -10.73 5.75 8.58
CA TRP A 146 -10.53 5.32 7.19
C TRP A 146 -10.14 6.49 6.29
N ARG A 147 -10.86 7.62 6.41
CA ARG A 147 -10.56 8.85 5.68
C ARG A 147 -9.18 9.39 6.01
N TYR A 148 -8.81 9.44 7.28
CA TYR A 148 -7.50 9.91 7.72
C TYR A 148 -6.35 9.10 7.10
N TYR A 149 -6.45 7.77 7.09
CA TYR A 149 -5.43 6.91 6.49
C TYR A 149 -5.38 7.03 4.97
N TYR A 150 -6.54 7.10 4.31
CA TYR A 150 -6.60 7.37 2.87
C TYR A 150 -5.94 8.70 2.52
N GLU A 151 -6.30 9.80 3.19
CA GLU A 151 -5.74 11.12 2.90
C GLU A 151 -4.23 11.16 3.21
N SER A 152 -3.77 10.43 4.23
CA SER A 152 -2.34 10.26 4.54
C SER A 152 -1.62 9.47 3.45
N ALA A 153 -2.23 8.44 2.89
CA ALA A 153 -1.69 7.69 1.76
C ALA A 153 -1.56 8.56 0.50
N VAL A 154 -2.59 9.36 0.21
CA VAL A 154 -2.55 10.34 -0.90
C VAL A 154 -1.43 11.37 -0.67
N ALA A 155 -1.29 11.87 0.56
CA ALA A 155 -0.22 12.81 0.90
C ALA A 155 1.17 12.17 0.75
N ALA A 156 1.36 10.94 1.23
CA ALA A 156 2.60 10.18 1.08
C ALA A 156 2.95 9.96 -0.41
N TYR A 157 1.96 9.56 -1.21
CA TYR A 157 2.13 9.36 -2.65
C TYR A 157 2.52 10.66 -3.38
N ALA A 158 1.89 11.78 -3.03
CA ALA A 158 2.17 13.09 -3.62
C ALA A 158 3.59 13.61 -3.31
N GLN A 159 4.25 13.07 -2.28
CA GLN A 159 5.64 13.40 -1.93
C GLN A 159 6.67 12.55 -2.68
N LEU A 160 6.24 11.52 -3.42
CA LEU A 160 7.12 10.72 -4.26
C LEU A 160 7.50 11.52 -5.51
N GLU A 161 8.78 11.46 -5.85
CA GLU A 161 9.29 12.05 -7.08
C GLU A 161 9.76 10.94 -8.03
N ILE A 162 9.68 11.20 -9.33
CA ILE A 162 10.28 10.31 -10.32
C ILE A 162 11.80 10.41 -10.19
N ASP A 163 12.47 9.26 -10.17
CA ASP A 163 13.92 9.16 -10.30
C ASP A 163 14.25 8.86 -11.78
N PRO A 164 14.77 9.85 -12.55
CA PRO A 164 15.05 9.65 -13.97
C PRO A 164 16.11 8.58 -14.22
N ALA A 165 17.14 8.49 -13.37
CA ALA A 165 18.20 7.51 -13.54
C ALA A 165 17.68 6.08 -13.32
N LYS A 166 16.82 5.92 -12.31
CA LYS A 166 16.14 4.64 -12.05
C LYS A 166 15.16 4.29 -13.16
N PHE A 167 14.42 5.28 -13.68
CA PHE A 167 13.50 5.11 -14.81
C PHE A 167 14.22 4.60 -16.05
N ASP A 168 15.32 5.24 -16.45
CA ASP A 168 16.11 4.85 -17.62
C ASP A 168 16.66 3.43 -17.46
N ARG A 169 17.20 3.08 -16.28
CA ARG A 169 17.68 1.74 -15.96
C ARG A 169 16.58 0.67 -16.09
N LEU A 170 15.39 0.93 -15.55
CA LEU A 170 14.25 0.02 -15.64
C LEU A 170 13.75 -0.13 -17.08
N LEU A 171 13.75 0.97 -17.84
CA LEU A 171 13.35 0.97 -19.24
C LEU A 171 14.32 0.14 -20.11
N GLU A 172 15.63 0.26 -19.87
CA GLU A 172 16.66 -0.54 -20.53
C GLU A 172 16.54 -2.03 -20.18
N ALA A 173 16.38 -2.36 -18.90
CA ALA A 173 16.21 -3.73 -18.44
C ALA A 173 14.99 -4.41 -19.11
N ARG A 174 13.86 -3.69 -19.19
CA ARG A 174 12.65 -4.22 -19.83
C ARG A 174 12.83 -4.43 -21.34
N ARG A 175 13.49 -3.49 -22.04
CA ARG A 175 13.79 -3.66 -23.47
C ARG A 175 14.65 -4.90 -23.71
N ALA A 176 15.66 -5.12 -22.88
CA ALA A 176 16.50 -6.31 -22.96
C ALA A 176 15.71 -7.61 -22.70
N GLU A 177 14.79 -7.59 -21.73
CA GLU A 177 13.90 -8.73 -21.46
C GLU A 177 12.96 -9.03 -22.63
N ASP A 178 12.34 -8.01 -23.21
CA ASP A 178 11.46 -8.14 -24.39
C ASP A 178 12.21 -8.69 -25.60
N GLU A 179 13.44 -8.24 -25.84
CA GLU A 179 14.32 -8.76 -26.89
C GLU A 179 14.69 -10.22 -26.65
N ALA A 180 15.07 -10.57 -25.42
CA ALA A 180 15.40 -11.94 -25.04
C ALA A 180 14.18 -12.88 -25.18
N LYS A 181 12.98 -12.41 -24.81
CA LYS A 181 11.73 -13.14 -24.96
C LYS A 181 11.41 -13.40 -26.43
N ARG A 182 11.51 -12.38 -27.29
CA ARG A 182 11.31 -12.52 -28.75
C ARG A 182 12.32 -13.48 -29.39
N ALA A 183 13.57 -13.45 -28.94
CA ALA A 183 14.60 -14.38 -29.41
C ALA A 183 14.27 -15.84 -29.04
N ARG A 184 13.83 -16.08 -27.79
CA ARG A 184 13.39 -17.41 -27.33
C ARG A 184 12.17 -17.92 -28.11
N GLU A 185 11.18 -17.05 -28.33
CA GLU A 185 9.99 -17.39 -29.11
C GLU A 185 10.34 -17.72 -30.57
N ALA A 186 11.23 -16.95 -31.20
CA ALA A 186 11.69 -17.23 -32.57
C ALA A 186 12.48 -18.55 -32.68
N GLU A 187 13.28 -18.89 -31.67
CA GLU A 187 14.00 -20.17 -31.61
C GLU A 187 13.03 -21.35 -31.41
N GLN A 188 12.01 -21.21 -30.56
CA GLN A 188 11.00 -22.24 -30.35
C GLN A 188 10.18 -22.53 -31.62
N VAL A 189 9.86 -21.51 -32.41
CA VAL A 189 9.21 -21.66 -33.73
C VAL A 189 10.14 -22.37 -34.71
N ARG A 190 11.44 -22.08 -34.70
CA ARG A 190 12.43 -22.73 -35.58
C ARG A 190 12.71 -24.18 -35.18
N ALA A 191 12.67 -24.49 -33.89
CA ALA A 191 12.90 -25.82 -33.33
C ALA A 191 11.69 -26.77 -33.41
N SER A 192 10.55 -26.29 -33.91
CA SER A 192 9.36 -27.11 -34.21
C SER A 192 9.20 -27.36 -35.72
N PRO A 193 10.04 -28.20 -36.36
CA PRO A 193 9.83 -28.55 -37.76
C PRO A 193 8.75 -29.64 -37.89
N ALA A 194 7.68 -29.30 -38.62
CA ALA A 194 6.79 -30.20 -39.35
C ALA A 194 6.28 -31.46 -38.60
N MET A 195 5.20 -31.31 -37.83
CA MET A 195 4.23 -32.41 -37.74
C MET A 195 3.45 -32.40 -39.06
N GLU A 196 3.80 -33.34 -39.95
CA GLU A 196 3.11 -33.57 -41.21
C GLU A 196 1.59 -33.62 -41.00
N VAL A 197 0.89 -32.73 -41.68
CA VAL A 197 -0.54 -32.80 -41.89
C VAL A 197 -0.82 -34.04 -42.74
N ILE A 198 -1.05 -35.18 -42.09
CA ILE A 198 -1.72 -36.32 -42.72
C ILE A 198 -3.18 -35.89 -42.87
N ALA A 199 -3.48 -35.32 -44.04
CA ALA A 199 -4.83 -35.15 -44.52
C ALA A 199 -5.44 -36.55 -44.76
N SER A 200 -6.15 -37.08 -43.77
CA SER A 200 -7.11 -38.16 -43.97
C SER A 200 -8.51 -37.58 -43.88
N ASP A 201 -8.98 -37.20 -45.07
CA ASP A 201 -10.35 -37.22 -45.55
C ASP A 201 -11.22 -38.27 -44.82
N ALA A 202 -12.18 -37.80 -44.01
CA ALA A 202 -13.30 -38.59 -43.53
C ALA A 202 -14.45 -37.66 -43.10
N THR A 203 -15.26 -37.31 -44.09
CA THR A 203 -16.67 -36.93 -44.00
C THR A 203 -17.43 -37.63 -42.86
N GLN A 204 -18.08 -36.87 -41.98
CA GLN A 204 -19.42 -37.24 -41.50
C GLN A 204 -20.21 -36.06 -40.94
N GLU A 205 -21.32 -35.80 -41.63
CA GLU A 205 -22.43 -34.94 -41.23
C GLU A 205 -23.03 -35.39 -39.89
N SER A 206 -23.42 -34.44 -39.05
CA SER A 206 -24.43 -34.66 -38.00
C SER A 206 -25.04 -33.33 -37.58
N GLU A 207 -26.21 -33.06 -38.16
CA GLU A 207 -27.17 -32.05 -37.73
C GLU A 207 -27.70 -32.34 -36.31
N SER A 208 -27.84 -31.29 -35.49
CA SER A 208 -28.98 -31.07 -34.56
C SER A 208 -28.69 -29.79 -33.77
N ALA A 209 -29.30 -28.63 -34.09
CA ALA A 209 -30.67 -28.28 -33.72
C ALA A 209 -30.91 -28.37 -32.20
N ALA A 210 -30.67 -27.25 -31.50
CA ALA A 210 -31.35 -26.92 -30.26
C ALA A 210 -31.37 -25.40 -30.11
N GLU A 211 -32.40 -24.79 -30.68
CA GLU A 211 -32.95 -23.52 -30.24
C GLU A 211 -33.32 -23.61 -28.75
N SER A 212 -32.95 -22.58 -27.99
CA SER A 212 -33.73 -22.19 -26.83
C SER A 212 -33.73 -20.67 -26.73
N GLU A 213 -34.71 -20.07 -27.39
CA GLU A 213 -35.30 -18.80 -27.01
C GLU A 213 -36.00 -18.97 -25.65
N ALA A 214 -35.71 -18.10 -24.70
CA ALA A 214 -36.62 -17.71 -23.62
C ALA A 214 -36.09 -16.39 -23.04
N ALA A 215 -36.76 -15.28 -23.38
CA ALA A 215 -37.68 -14.57 -22.47
C ALA A 215 -36.92 -13.50 -21.68
N THR A 216 -36.90 -12.25 -22.16
CA THR A 216 -37.89 -11.18 -21.87
C THR A 216 -37.92 -10.77 -20.41
N GLU A 217 -37.69 -9.47 -20.19
CA GLU A 217 -38.15 -8.60 -19.08
C GLU A 217 -36.99 -7.69 -18.64
N ASP A 218 -37.14 -6.40 -18.39
CA ASP A 218 -38.16 -5.41 -18.73
C ASP A 218 -37.46 -4.08 -18.45
N MET A 219 -37.44 -3.19 -19.43
CA MET A 219 -36.84 -1.86 -19.28
C MET A 219 -37.85 -0.93 -18.63
N ALA A 220 -37.92 -0.94 -17.30
CA ALA A 220 -38.64 0.07 -16.54
C ALA A 220 -37.77 1.32 -16.37
N SER A 221 -38.05 2.31 -17.21
CA SER A 221 -37.65 3.70 -17.03
C SER A 221 -38.25 4.26 -15.73
N MET A 222 -37.42 4.81 -14.85
CA MET A 222 -37.85 5.76 -13.81
C MET A 222 -37.05 7.05 -13.94
N PRO A 223 -37.65 8.14 -14.43
CA PRO A 223 -37.23 9.49 -14.12
C PRO A 223 -38.08 9.97 -12.93
N SER A 224 -37.54 9.93 -11.71
CA SER A 224 -38.12 10.70 -10.62
C SER A 224 -37.34 12.00 -10.48
N GLU A 225 -37.96 13.07 -10.96
CA GLU A 225 -37.66 14.45 -10.60
C GLU A 225 -37.55 14.54 -9.07
N TYR A 226 -36.36 14.89 -8.57
CA TYR A 226 -36.23 15.44 -7.24
C TYR A 226 -36.20 16.96 -7.37
N GLU A 227 -37.32 17.57 -6.98
CA GLU A 227 -37.45 19.00 -6.75
C GLU A 227 -36.38 19.43 -5.73
N MET A 228 -35.50 20.33 -6.15
CA MET A 228 -34.64 21.09 -5.24
C MET A 228 -35.55 21.98 -4.40
N GLN A 229 -35.62 21.66 -3.10
CA GLN A 229 -36.23 22.53 -2.11
C GLN A 229 -35.15 23.48 -1.62
N ASP A 230 -35.22 24.72 -2.09
CA ASP A 230 -34.46 25.84 -1.54
C ASP A 230 -34.87 26.02 -0.07
N VAL A 231 -33.96 25.71 0.84
CA VAL A 231 -34.09 26.05 2.25
C VAL A 231 -33.16 27.23 2.52
N ASP A 232 -33.74 28.40 2.35
CA ASP A 232 -33.28 29.62 3.00
C ASP A 232 -33.49 29.45 4.52
N ASP A 233 -32.44 29.09 5.25
CA ASP A 233 -32.40 29.29 6.70
C ASP A 233 -31.23 30.22 7.05
N ASP A 234 -31.57 31.49 6.88
CA ASP A 234 -31.01 32.65 7.57
C ASP A 234 -31.30 32.47 9.07
N ASP A 235 -30.37 31.95 9.85
CA ASP A 235 -30.41 32.09 11.30
C ASP A 235 -29.07 32.54 11.88
N LYS A 236 -29.13 33.81 12.30
CA LYS A 236 -28.23 34.49 13.21
C LYS A 236 -28.27 33.82 14.59
N MET A 237 -27.37 34.32 15.45
CA MET A 237 -27.21 34.05 16.89
C MET A 237 -26.11 32.99 17.11
N ASP A 238 -25.14 33.15 17.99
CA ASP A 238 -25.02 34.02 19.15
C ASP A 238 -23.54 34.09 19.53
N GLU A 239 -23.01 35.27 19.80
CA GLU A 239 -21.67 35.46 20.36
C GLU A 239 -21.74 35.15 21.87
N GLY A 240 -21.59 33.87 22.20
CA GLY A 240 -21.46 33.40 23.59
C GLY A 240 -20.00 33.41 24.04
N GLU A 241 -19.55 34.52 24.64
CA GLU A 241 -18.36 34.55 25.49
C GLU A 241 -18.61 33.66 26.72
N GLY A 242 -18.00 32.48 26.72
CA GLY A 242 -18.04 31.52 27.81
C GLY A 242 -16.62 31.21 28.30
N ASP A 243 -16.14 32.00 29.25
CA ASP A 243 -14.99 31.67 30.09
C ASP A 243 -15.34 30.42 30.93
N GLY A 244 -15.00 29.25 30.38
CA GLY A 244 -15.18 27.95 30.99
C GLY A 244 -13.84 27.33 31.37
N ASP A 245 -13.42 27.59 32.60
CA ASP A 245 -12.45 26.82 33.37
C ASP A 245 -12.69 25.30 33.20
N LEU A 246 -11.74 24.60 32.59
CA LEU A 246 -11.65 23.13 32.56
C LEU A 246 -10.27 22.69 33.04
N GLY A 247 -9.99 22.96 34.30
CA GLY A 247 -9.22 22.00 35.09
C GLY A 247 -10.05 20.73 35.30
N SER A 248 -9.68 19.61 34.65
CA SER A 248 -9.98 18.24 35.12
C SER A 248 -9.51 17.19 34.10
N GLY A 249 -8.44 16.48 34.44
CA GLY A 249 -8.34 15.03 34.20
C GLY A 249 -8.23 14.56 32.76
N MET A 250 -7.10 14.85 32.11
CA MET A 250 -6.65 13.99 31.00
C MET A 250 -6.04 12.74 31.64
N GLU A 251 -6.86 11.70 31.83
CA GLU A 251 -6.38 10.36 32.15
C GLU A 251 -5.48 9.92 30.99
N MET A 252 -4.17 9.96 31.23
CA MET A 252 -3.22 9.23 30.40
C MET A 252 -3.64 7.77 30.45
N LEU A 253 -4.03 7.24 29.30
CA LEU A 253 -4.00 5.81 29.06
C LEU A 253 -2.54 5.36 29.25
N ASP A 254 -2.23 4.91 30.47
CA ASP A 254 -1.06 4.11 30.80
C ASP A 254 -1.16 2.82 29.98
N ILE A 255 -0.65 2.87 28.75
CA ILE A 255 -0.37 1.68 27.96
C ILE A 255 0.80 1.00 28.67
N TYR A 256 0.45 0.01 29.48
CA TYR A 256 1.29 -0.98 30.14
C TYR A 256 2.69 -1.12 29.51
N ALA A 257 3.66 -0.43 30.11
CA ALA A 257 5.03 -0.92 30.17
C ALA A 257 4.97 -2.19 31.03
N SER A 258 4.73 -3.32 30.38
CA SER A 258 4.90 -4.62 31.02
C SER A 258 6.38 -4.75 31.30
N ASP A 259 6.73 -4.78 32.59
CA ASP A 259 8.05 -5.13 33.10
C ASP A 259 8.52 -6.45 32.46
N SER A 260 9.28 -6.35 31.37
CA SER A 260 10.08 -7.45 30.86
C SER A 260 11.38 -7.44 31.63
N ASP A 261 11.34 -8.24 32.69
CA ASP A 261 12.43 -8.84 33.45
C ASP A 261 13.82 -8.70 32.79
N ALA A 262 14.73 -8.11 33.56
CA ALA A 262 16.14 -7.94 33.24
C ALA A 262 16.84 -9.30 33.24
N GLY A 263 16.90 -9.95 32.07
CA GLY A 263 17.63 -11.19 31.84
C GLY A 263 18.89 -10.97 31.01
N GLU A 264 20.04 -11.11 31.67
CA GLU A 264 21.37 -11.41 31.14
C GLU A 264 22.01 -10.47 30.10
N VAL A 265 22.93 -9.64 30.61
CA VAL A 265 24.06 -9.09 29.87
C VAL A 265 25.01 -10.24 29.52
N LEU A 266 24.99 -10.70 28.28
CA LEU A 266 26.05 -11.56 27.75
C LEU A 266 27.24 -10.69 27.34
N ASP A 267 28.27 -10.68 28.18
CA ASP A 267 29.62 -10.24 27.83
C ASP A 267 30.18 -11.16 26.73
N ILE A 268 30.06 -10.71 25.47
CA ILE A 268 30.77 -11.34 24.35
C ILE A 268 32.19 -10.80 24.37
N TYR A 269 33.11 -11.66 24.85
CA TYR A 269 34.54 -11.47 24.74
C TYR A 269 34.95 -11.17 23.28
N ALA A 270 35.54 -10.00 23.07
CA ALA A 270 36.36 -9.74 21.90
C ALA A 270 37.59 -10.64 21.97
N SER A 271 37.57 -11.72 21.19
CA SER A 271 38.80 -12.46 20.85
C SER A 271 39.55 -11.68 19.78
N ASP A 272 40.52 -10.88 20.22
CA ASP A 272 41.64 -10.43 19.41
C ASP A 272 42.28 -11.66 18.76
N SER A 273 42.17 -11.75 17.43
CA SER A 273 43.03 -12.63 16.64
C SER A 273 43.96 -11.75 15.83
N ASP A 274 45.16 -11.63 16.37
CA ASP A 274 46.36 -11.16 15.69
C ASP A 274 46.51 -11.93 14.37
N VAL A 275 46.36 -11.23 13.25
CA VAL A 275 46.85 -11.68 11.96
C VAL A 275 47.84 -10.61 11.50
N ASP A 276 49.09 -10.80 11.91
CA ASP A 276 50.23 -10.12 11.32
C ASP A 276 51.37 -11.13 11.13
N GLU A 277 52.16 -10.88 10.09
CA GLU A 277 53.34 -11.62 9.63
C GLU A 277 53.12 -12.92 8.82
N MET A 278 53.12 -12.75 7.49
CA MET A 278 54.02 -13.55 6.65
C MET A 278 54.77 -12.66 5.66
N LEU A 279 56.08 -12.59 5.88
CA LEU A 279 57.12 -12.45 4.85
C LEU A 279 57.28 -13.78 4.11
#